data_AF-A0A3N4KZ52-F1
#
_entry.id   AF-A0A3N4KZ52-F1
#
_cell.length_a   1.000
_cell.length_b   1.000
_cell.length_c   1.000
_cell.angle_alpha   90.00
_cell.angle_beta   90.00
_cell.angle_gamma   90.00
#
_symmetry.space_group_name_H-M   'P 1'
#
loop_
_entity.id
_entity.type
_entity.pdbx_description
1 polymer ?
#
loop_
_entity_poly.entity_id
_entity_poly.type
_entity_poly.pdbx_seq_one_letter_code
_entity_poly.pdbx_strand_id
1 'polypeptide(L)'
;MAQAIGQQLNLGPQPNFNNLVQHVNAAMDEVFRIPNLPLAGQGDVIVQLLQGIQRDIQQVQRDIQQVQRDIQQVQRDVRHIRAEQDLLPIKLYNSGAREREHFRYPQGVAIAYPPLPRSRDELAHMTIVECQAAAAHLGLQPLPQNTLVGDRRRQIAEYLV
;
A
#
# COMPACT_ATOMS: atom_id res chain seq x y z
N MET A 1 -4.62 13.56 -21.84
CA MET A 1 -4.26 14.37 -20.67
C MET A 1 -4.58 13.57 -19.41
N ALA A 2 -3.65 12.74 -18.93
CA ALA A 2 -3.81 11.98 -17.68
C ALA A 2 -2.81 12.56 -16.67
N GLN A 3 -3.31 13.43 -15.79
CA GLN A 3 -2.49 14.04 -14.75
C GLN A 3 -2.00 12.97 -13.77
N ALA A 4 -0.69 13.00 -13.52
CA ALA A 4 0.03 12.12 -12.63
C ALA A 4 -0.43 12.30 -11.17
N ILE A 5 -1.42 11.53 -10.73
CA ILE A 5 -1.74 11.31 -9.31
C ILE A 5 -0.74 10.27 -8.77
N GLY A 6 0.53 10.61 -8.86
CA GLY A 6 1.67 9.99 -8.19
C GLY A 6 2.42 10.99 -7.31
N GLN A 7 1.90 12.23 -7.21
CA GLN A 7 2.36 13.17 -6.19
C GLN A 7 2.07 12.54 -4.84
N GLN A 8 3.14 12.35 -4.03
CA GLN A 8 3.01 12.23 -2.59
C GLN A 8 1.91 13.18 -2.14
N LEU A 9 0.87 12.65 -1.51
CA LEU A 9 -0.12 13.47 -0.82
C LEU A 9 0.67 14.32 0.18
N ASN A 10 0.99 15.55 -0.20
CA ASN A 10 1.66 16.51 0.64
C ASN A 10 0.59 17.00 1.60
N LEU A 11 0.47 16.33 2.75
CA LEU A 11 -0.56 16.57 3.77
C LEU A 11 -0.38 17.92 4.50
N GLY A 12 0.43 18.83 3.95
CA GLY A 12 0.82 20.07 4.59
C GLY A 12 1.81 19.85 5.74
N PRO A 13 2.19 20.93 6.44
CA PRO A 13 3.05 20.84 7.61
C PRO A 13 2.36 20.03 8.71
N GLN A 14 3.07 19.04 9.28
CA GLN A 14 2.55 18.30 10.42
C GLN A 14 2.49 19.20 11.66
N PRO A 15 1.42 19.14 12.47
CA PRO A 15 1.36 19.88 13.72
C PRO A 15 2.48 19.43 14.66
N ASN A 16 3.19 20.38 15.27
CA ASN A 16 4.22 20.09 16.25
C ASN A 16 3.59 19.86 17.64
N PHE A 17 3.11 18.64 17.87
CA PHE A 17 2.51 18.25 19.13
C PHE A 17 3.52 18.23 20.30
N ASN A 18 4.82 18.10 20.03
CA ASN A 18 5.84 18.14 21.09
C ASN A 18 5.90 19.54 21.73
N ASN A 19 5.86 20.60 20.92
CA ASN A 19 5.78 21.96 21.44
C ASN A 19 4.49 22.19 22.23
N LEU A 20 3.38 21.62 21.78
CA LEU A 20 2.09 21.74 22.48
C LEU A 20 2.11 21.02 23.84
N VAL A 21 2.66 19.80 23.91
CA VAL A 21 2.84 19.07 25.17
C VAL A 21 3.77 19.84 26.12
N GLN A 22 4.86 20.43 25.61
CA GLN A 22 5.76 21.25 26.41
C GLN A 22 5.06 22.47 27.00
N HIS A 23 4.24 23.19 26.22
CA HIS A 23 3.47 24.32 26.73
C HIS A 23 2.40 23.92 27.74
N VAL A 24 1.73 22.77 27.56
CA VAL A 24 0.77 22.24 28.54
C VAL A 24 1.48 21.87 29.85
N ASN A 25 2.67 21.26 29.77
CA ASN A 25 3.47 20.94 30.96
C ASN A 25 3.93 22.21 31.69
N ALA A 26 4.40 23.23 30.95
CA ALA A 26 4.79 24.51 31.53
C ALA A 26 3.61 25.21 32.21
N ALA A 27 2.41 25.16 31.62
CA ALA A 27 1.20 25.71 32.22
C ALA A 27 0.80 24.97 33.51
N MET A 28 0.95 23.64 33.56
CA MET A 28 0.72 22.88 34.79
C MET A 28 1.71 23.30 35.89
N ASP A 29 3.00 23.41 35.57
CA ASP A 29 4.04 23.83 36.51
C ASP A 29 3.82 25.25 37.05
N GLU A 30 3.31 26.15 36.22
CA GLU A 30 2.96 27.53 36.62
C GLU A 30 1.76 27.56 37.57
N VAL A 31 0.72 26.76 37.29
CA VAL A 31 -0.46 26.62 38.17
C VAL A 31 -0.05 26.11 39.56
N PHE A 32 0.92 25.20 39.66
CA PHE A 32 1.44 24.73 40.95
C PHE A 32 2.30 25.75 41.71
N ARG A 33 2.81 26.80 41.04
CA ARG A 33 3.69 27.82 41.65
C ARG A 33 2.95 29.02 42.22
N ILE A 34 1.66 29.22 41.90
CA ILE A 34 0.87 30.35 42.39
C ILE A 34 0.51 30.12 43.87
N PRO A 35 1.10 30.86 44.82
CA PRO A 35 0.78 30.72 46.24
C PRO A 35 -0.64 31.27 46.48
N ASN A 36 -1.46 30.58 47.27
CA ASN A 36 -2.83 30.98 47.60
C ASN A 36 -3.83 31.02 46.42
N LEU A 37 -3.66 30.17 45.39
CA LEU A 37 -4.82 29.77 44.59
C LEU A 37 -5.91 29.30 45.56
N PRO A 38 -7.16 29.82 45.48
CA PRO A 38 -8.24 29.28 46.29
C PRO A 38 -8.42 27.81 45.91
N LEU A 39 -7.84 26.93 46.73
CA LEU A 39 -7.93 25.47 46.64
C LEU A 39 -9.39 24.98 46.75
N ALA A 40 -10.35 25.88 46.99
CA ALA A 40 -11.77 25.63 46.86
C ALA A 40 -12.24 25.86 45.40
N GLY A 41 -12.00 24.86 44.53
CA GLY A 41 -12.83 24.61 43.34
C GLY A 41 -12.32 25.08 41.97
N GLN A 42 -11.61 26.21 41.84
CA GLN A 42 -11.18 26.71 40.51
C GLN A 42 -9.80 26.18 40.06
N GLY A 43 -8.85 26.03 40.97
CA GLY A 43 -7.53 25.46 40.66
C GLY A 43 -7.61 24.00 40.21
N ASP A 44 -8.44 23.19 40.88
CA ASP A 44 -8.65 21.79 40.53
C ASP A 44 -9.27 21.63 39.14
N VAL A 45 -10.19 22.52 38.76
CA VAL A 45 -10.81 22.52 37.42
C VAL A 45 -9.77 22.81 36.33
N ILE A 46 -8.85 23.75 36.56
CA ILE A 46 -7.78 24.08 35.61
C ILE A 46 -6.81 22.88 35.46
N VAL A 47 -6.43 22.23 36.56
CA VAL A 47 -5.57 21.04 36.51
C VAL A 47 -6.26 19.89 35.76
N GLN A 48 -7.55 19.63 36.04
CA GLN A 48 -8.32 18.62 35.32
C GLN A 48 -8.44 18.91 33.82
N LEU A 49 -8.62 20.19 33.45
CA LEU A 49 -8.67 20.61 32.06
C LEU A 49 -7.33 20.38 31.35
N LEU A 50 -6.20 20.77 31.96
CA LEU A 50 -4.87 20.56 31.39
C LEU A 50 -4.53 19.08 31.23
N GLN A 51 -4.91 18.25 32.21
CA GLN A 51 -4.81 16.79 32.09
C GLN A 51 -5.69 16.22 30.97
N GLY A 52 -6.89 16.78 30.78
CA GLY A 52 -7.77 16.45 29.68
C GLY A 52 -7.13 16.75 28.33
N ILE A 53 -6.63 17.98 28.16
CA ILE A 53 -5.94 18.43 26.95
C ILE A 53 -4.72 17.54 26.66
N GLN A 54 -3.93 17.17 27.67
CA GLN A 54 -2.79 16.28 27.48
C GLN A 54 -3.19 14.89 26.96
N ARG A 55 -4.28 14.32 27.50
CA ARG A 55 -4.84 13.04 27.02
C ARG A 55 -5.36 13.15 25.59
N ASP A 56 -6.05 14.24 25.27
CA ASP A 56 -6.58 14.48 23.92
C ASP A 56 -5.46 14.63 22.90
N ILE A 57 -4.38 15.36 23.23
CA ILE A 57 -3.20 15.47 22.37
C ILE A 57 -2.58 14.10 22.07
N GLN A 58 -2.42 13.26 23.10
CA GLN A 58 -1.89 11.91 22.92
C GLN A 58 -2.82 11.03 22.07
N GLN A 59 -4.13 11.21 22.17
CA GLN A 59 -5.10 10.53 21.32
C GLN A 59 -4.98 10.99 19.87
N VAL A 60 -4.97 12.30 19.62
CA VAL A 60 -4.81 12.88 18.28
C VAL A 60 -3.50 12.43 17.62
N GLN A 61 -2.40 12.35 18.37
CA GLN A 61 -1.13 11.82 17.85
C GLN A 61 -1.27 10.37 17.36
N ARG A 62 -1.95 9.51 18.13
CA ARG A 62 -2.20 8.11 17.76
C ARG A 62 -3.10 8.02 16.53
N ASP A 63 -4.14 8.84 16.46
CA ASP A 63 -5.07 8.87 15.33
C ASP A 63 -4.36 9.31 14.05
N ILE A 64 -3.49 10.32 14.11
CA ILE A 64 -2.67 10.76 12.96
C ILE A 64 -1.74 9.64 12.47
N GLN A 65 -1.09 8.92 13.38
CA GLN A 65 -0.25 7.78 13.01
C GLN A 65 -1.05 6.65 12.35
N GLN A 66 -2.31 6.45 12.76
CA GLN A 66 -3.21 5.50 12.12
C GLN A 66 -3.58 5.97 10.70
N VAL A 67 -4.02 7.21 10.55
CA VAL A 67 -4.37 7.79 9.24
C VAL A 67 -3.20 7.75 8.26
N GLN A 68 -1.97 8.00 8.72
CA GLN A 68 -0.77 7.88 7.88
C GLN A 68 -0.57 6.45 7.35
N ARG A 69 -0.79 5.43 8.19
CA ARG A 69 -0.72 4.02 7.77
C ARG A 69 -1.81 3.68 6.78
N ASP A 70 -3.02 4.17 7.01
CA ASP A 70 -4.17 3.95 6.12
C ASP A 70 -3.94 4.59 4.75
N ILE A 71 -3.40 5.82 4.70
CA ILE A 71 -3.03 6.49 3.44
C ILE A 71 -2.00 5.68 2.66
N GLN A 72 -0.98 5.14 3.33
CA GLN A 72 0.03 4.29 2.68
C GLN A 72 -0.58 2.98 2.14
N GLN A 73 -1.59 2.43 2.82
CA GLN A 73 -2.33 1.27 2.34
C GLN A 73 -3.15 1.62 1.09
N VAL A 74 -3.94 2.70 1.13
CA VAL A 74 -4.72 3.18 -0.02
C VAL A 74 -3.82 3.46 -1.22
N GLN A 75 -2.64 4.05 -1.03
CA GLN A 75 -1.67 4.26 -2.12
C GLN A 75 -1.17 2.95 -2.74
N ARG A 76 -1.04 1.87 -1.97
CA ARG A 76 -0.70 0.54 -2.49
C ARG A 76 -1.90 -0.05 -3.26
N ASP A 77 -3.10 0.05 -2.71
CA ASP A 77 -4.32 -0.47 -3.33
C ASP A 77 -4.63 0.25 -4.65
N VAL A 78 -4.49 1.57 -4.71
CA VAL A 78 -4.68 2.35 -5.95
C VAL A 78 -3.68 1.94 -7.03
N ARG A 79 -2.41 1.68 -6.67
CA ARG A 79 -1.41 1.18 -7.62
C ARG A 79 -1.78 -0.21 -8.14
N HIS A 80 -2.26 -1.09 -7.26
CA HIS A 80 -2.71 -2.42 -7.64
C HIS A 80 -3.92 -2.37 -8.58
N ILE A 81 -4.93 -1.56 -8.26
CA ILE A 81 -6.13 -1.40 -9.10
C ILE A 81 -5.77 -0.87 -10.49
N ARG A 82 -4.84 0.09 -10.59
CA ARG A 82 -4.36 0.58 -11.89
C ARG A 82 -3.69 -0.52 -12.70
N ALA A 83 -2.80 -1.29 -12.08
CA ALA A 83 -2.14 -2.41 -12.75
C ALA A 83 -3.17 -3.44 -13.27
N GLU A 84 -4.19 -3.78 -12.48
CA GLU A 84 -5.26 -4.68 -12.92
C GLU A 84 -6.12 -4.07 -14.03
N GLN A 85 -6.43 -2.77 -13.98
CA GLN A 85 -7.16 -2.09 -15.05
C GLN A 85 -6.38 -2.11 -16.37
N ASP A 86 -5.06 -1.94 -16.33
CA ASP A 86 -4.21 -2.02 -17.52
C ASP A 86 -4.13 -3.45 -18.09
N LEU A 87 -4.21 -4.48 -17.22
CA LEU A 87 -4.20 -5.89 -17.62
C LEU A 87 -5.56 -6.42 -18.09
N LEU A 88 -6.66 -5.85 -17.61
CA LEU A 88 -8.02 -6.39 -17.84
C LEU A 88 -8.38 -6.58 -19.32
N PRO A 89 -8.10 -5.64 -20.25
CA PRO A 89 -8.40 -5.84 -21.67
C PRO A 89 -7.65 -7.03 -22.27
N ILE A 90 -6.43 -7.29 -21.79
CA ILE A 90 -5.58 -8.40 -22.23
C ILE A 90 -6.13 -9.73 -21.70
N LYS A 91 -6.45 -9.78 -20.39
CA LYS A 91 -7.09 -10.93 -19.75
C LYS A 91 -8.40 -11.32 -20.44
N LEU A 92 -9.26 -10.34 -20.71
CA LEU A 92 -10.53 -10.57 -21.43
C LEU A 92 -10.30 -11.13 -22.84
N TYR A 93 -9.32 -10.59 -23.58
CA TYR A 93 -8.97 -11.11 -24.89
C TYR A 93 -8.45 -12.56 -24.81
N ASN A 94 -7.48 -12.82 -23.94
CA ASN A 94 -6.86 -14.14 -23.77
C ASN A 94 -7.86 -15.18 -23.22
N SER A 95 -8.79 -14.75 -22.39
CA SER A 95 -9.93 -15.56 -21.91
C SER A 95 -10.81 -16.05 -23.05
N GLY A 96 -11.08 -15.19 -24.04
CA GLY A 96 -11.84 -15.57 -25.25
C GLY A 96 -11.02 -16.32 -26.30
N ALA A 97 -9.69 -16.28 -26.21
CA ALA A 97 -8.79 -16.88 -27.19
C ALA A 97 -8.87 -18.42 -27.16
N ARG A 98 -8.93 -19.02 -28.35
CA ARG A 98 -8.92 -20.49 -28.52
C ARG A 98 -7.56 -21.08 -28.15
N GLU A 99 -7.52 -22.41 -28.02
CA GLU A 99 -6.35 -23.16 -27.54
C GLU A 99 -5.02 -22.83 -28.26
N ARG A 100 -5.08 -22.59 -29.58
CA ARG A 100 -3.93 -22.26 -30.43
C ARG A 100 -3.88 -20.80 -30.87
N GLU A 101 -4.78 -19.98 -30.37
CA GLU A 101 -4.82 -18.55 -30.69
C GLU A 101 -3.77 -17.79 -29.88
N HIS A 102 -3.26 -16.71 -30.45
CA HIS A 102 -2.13 -16.00 -29.87
C HIS A 102 -2.52 -15.18 -28.65
N PHE A 103 -1.82 -15.34 -27.54
CA PHE A 103 -1.93 -14.46 -26.37
C PHE A 103 -1.47 -13.04 -26.70
N ARG A 104 -2.16 -12.08 -26.11
CA ARG A 104 -1.70 -10.69 -26.01
C ARG A 104 -0.96 -10.49 -24.70
N TYR A 105 -0.02 -9.56 -24.75
CA TYR A 105 0.83 -9.19 -23.62
C TYR A 105 0.79 -7.68 -23.37
N PRO A 106 1.04 -7.25 -22.14
CA PRO A 106 1.23 -5.84 -21.82
C PRO A 106 2.41 -5.25 -22.59
N GLN A 107 2.35 -3.94 -22.87
CA GLN A 107 3.47 -3.24 -23.49
C GLN A 107 4.70 -3.26 -22.57
N GLY A 108 5.89 -3.39 -23.16
CA GLY A 108 7.16 -3.40 -22.43
C GLY A 108 7.57 -4.77 -21.88
N VAL A 109 6.77 -5.81 -22.07
CA VAL A 109 7.20 -7.19 -21.79
C VAL A 109 8.28 -7.59 -22.80
N ALA A 110 9.48 -7.89 -22.31
CA ALA A 110 10.60 -8.28 -23.15
C ALA A 110 10.36 -9.66 -23.75
N ILE A 111 10.41 -9.76 -25.08
CA ILE A 111 10.45 -11.04 -25.79
C ILE A 111 11.92 -11.49 -25.80
N ALA A 112 12.36 -12.09 -24.69
CA ALA A 112 13.68 -12.70 -24.60
C ALA A 112 13.57 -14.24 -24.66
N TYR A 113 14.72 -14.92 -24.73
CA TYR A 113 14.75 -16.38 -24.73
C TYR A 113 14.82 -16.94 -23.30
N PRO A 114 14.07 -18.00 -22.98
CA PRO A 114 13.03 -18.63 -23.81
C PRO A 114 11.79 -17.74 -23.96
N PRO A 115 11.13 -17.79 -25.14
CA PRO A 115 10.02 -16.91 -25.46
C PRO A 115 8.81 -17.16 -24.56
N LEU A 116 7.97 -16.13 -24.44
CA LEU A 116 6.68 -16.26 -23.80
C LEU A 116 5.75 -17.21 -24.58
N PRO A 117 4.87 -17.96 -23.90
CA PRO A 117 3.97 -18.91 -24.54
C PRO A 117 3.02 -18.21 -25.49
N ARG A 118 3.03 -18.52 -26.78
CA ARG A 118 2.14 -17.84 -27.71
C ARG A 118 0.70 -18.26 -27.52
N SER A 119 0.40 -19.40 -26.93
CA SER A 119 -0.96 -19.92 -26.81
C SER A 119 -1.15 -20.80 -25.55
N ARG A 120 -2.39 -21.20 -25.28
CA ARG A 120 -2.72 -22.12 -24.18
C ARG A 120 -2.05 -23.48 -24.38
N ASP A 121 -2.07 -23.99 -25.61
CA ASP A 121 -1.42 -25.25 -25.99
C ASP A 121 0.08 -25.21 -25.69
N GLU A 122 0.75 -24.12 -26.08
CA GLU A 122 2.18 -23.95 -25.83
C GLU A 122 2.47 -23.89 -24.32
N LEU A 123 1.70 -23.09 -23.56
CA LEU A 123 1.82 -23.01 -22.10
C LEU A 123 1.66 -24.39 -21.43
N ALA A 124 0.74 -25.22 -21.94
CA ALA A 124 0.50 -26.57 -21.42
C ALA A 124 1.68 -27.53 -21.66
N HIS A 125 2.59 -27.22 -22.58
CA HIS A 125 3.75 -28.05 -22.92
C HIS A 125 5.08 -27.48 -22.41
N MET A 126 5.14 -26.23 -21.95
CA MET A 126 6.37 -25.61 -21.43
C MET A 126 6.98 -26.35 -20.25
N THR A 127 8.29 -26.59 -20.28
CA THR A 127 9.07 -27.12 -19.17
C THR A 127 9.14 -26.17 -17.99
N ILE A 128 9.61 -26.65 -16.82
CA ILE A 128 9.79 -25.81 -15.64
C ILE A 128 10.74 -24.63 -15.89
N VAL A 129 11.81 -24.84 -16.66
CA VAL A 129 12.80 -23.80 -16.99
C VAL A 129 12.16 -22.70 -17.83
N GLU A 130 11.40 -23.08 -18.85
CA GLU A 130 10.67 -22.15 -19.70
C GLU A 130 9.60 -21.39 -18.91
N CYS A 131 8.87 -22.06 -18.02
CA CYS A 131 7.88 -21.42 -17.16
C CYS A 131 8.52 -20.44 -16.17
N GLN A 132 9.71 -20.74 -15.64
CA GLN A 132 10.43 -19.82 -14.76
C GLN A 132 10.85 -18.55 -15.49
N ALA A 133 11.42 -18.69 -16.69
CA ALA A 133 11.82 -17.57 -17.53
C ALA A 133 10.63 -16.72 -18.00
N ALA A 134 9.56 -17.35 -18.51
CA ALA A 134 8.36 -16.64 -18.92
C ALA A 134 7.75 -15.81 -17.78
N ALA A 135 7.68 -16.40 -16.60
CA ALA A 135 7.17 -15.69 -15.44
C ALA A 135 8.12 -14.59 -14.94
N ALA A 136 9.44 -14.70 -15.15
CA ALA A 136 10.37 -13.60 -14.92
C ALA A 136 10.15 -12.45 -15.92
N HIS A 137 9.88 -12.76 -17.20
CA HIS A 137 9.51 -11.75 -18.21
C HIS A 137 8.20 -11.03 -17.87
N LEU A 138 7.25 -11.74 -17.24
CA LEU A 138 5.97 -11.18 -16.76
C LEU A 138 6.07 -10.50 -15.38
N GLY A 139 7.24 -10.50 -14.73
CA GLY A 139 7.43 -9.92 -13.40
C GLY A 139 6.67 -10.65 -12.28
N LEU A 140 6.35 -11.92 -12.46
CA LEU A 140 5.62 -12.73 -11.47
C LEU A 140 6.51 -13.11 -10.30
N GLN A 141 5.90 -13.20 -9.12
CA GLN A 141 6.60 -13.61 -7.91
C GLN A 141 7.25 -15.00 -8.10
N PRO A 142 8.50 -15.19 -7.66
CA PRO A 142 9.17 -16.48 -7.72
C PRO A 142 8.45 -17.48 -6.81
N LEU A 143 8.27 -18.71 -7.31
CA LEU A 143 7.76 -19.82 -6.51
C LEU A 143 8.93 -20.60 -5.89
N PRO A 144 8.71 -21.38 -4.81
CA PRO A 144 9.74 -22.20 -4.18
C PRO A 144 10.44 -23.15 -5.18
N GLN A 145 11.69 -23.55 -4.90
CA GLN A 145 12.49 -24.35 -5.84
C GLN A 145 11.89 -25.72 -6.19
N ASN A 146 11.06 -26.31 -5.31
CA ASN A 146 10.40 -27.60 -5.51
C ASN A 146 9.00 -27.47 -6.16
N THR A 147 8.69 -26.33 -6.75
CA THR A 147 7.38 -26.09 -7.36
C THR A 147 7.19 -26.95 -8.59
N LEU A 148 6.02 -27.58 -8.69
CA LEU A 148 5.66 -28.38 -9.86
C LEU A 148 5.45 -27.46 -11.07
N VAL A 149 5.81 -27.95 -12.25
CA VAL A 149 5.60 -27.21 -13.51
C VAL A 149 4.13 -26.83 -13.69
N GLY A 150 3.19 -27.67 -13.25
CA GLY A 150 1.76 -27.38 -13.28
C GLY A 150 1.36 -26.13 -12.48
N ASP A 151 1.95 -25.92 -11.31
CA ASP A 151 1.66 -24.74 -10.48
C ASP A 151 2.21 -23.47 -11.12
N ARG A 152 3.40 -23.54 -11.73
CA ARG A 152 3.96 -22.39 -12.46
C ARG A 152 3.16 -22.06 -13.72
N ARG A 153 2.72 -23.07 -14.47
CA ARG A 153 1.82 -22.89 -15.62
C ARG A 153 0.49 -22.25 -15.18
N ARG A 154 -0.07 -22.69 -14.05
CA ARG A 154 -1.28 -22.10 -13.47
C ARG A 154 -1.08 -20.62 -13.12
N GLN A 155 0.02 -20.26 -12.44
CA GLN A 155 0.31 -18.88 -12.10
C GLN A 155 0.45 -17.97 -13.34
N ILE A 156 1.10 -18.47 -14.41
CA ILE A 156 1.19 -17.75 -15.68
C ILE A 156 -0.19 -17.60 -16.32
N ALA A 157 -1.00 -18.67 -16.29
CA ALA A 157 -2.37 -18.63 -16.82
C ALA A 157 -3.23 -17.61 -16.07
N GLU A 158 -3.20 -17.60 -14.73
CA GLU A 158 -3.94 -16.65 -13.88
C GLU A 158 -3.53 -15.18 -14.11
N TYR A 159 -2.29 -14.94 -14.50
CA TYR A 159 -1.84 -13.60 -14.88
C TYR A 159 -2.36 -13.19 -16.25
N LEU A 160 -2.39 -14.12 -17.21
CA LEU A 160 -2.71 -13.85 -18.61
C LEU A 160 -4.21 -13.95 -18.94
N VAL A 161 -4.99 -14.70 -18.17
CA VAL A 161 -6.40 -15.05 -18.43
C VAL A 161 -7.26 -14.56 -17.28
#